data_AF-A0A9X2LB57-F1
#
_entry.id   AF-A0A9X2LB57-F1
#
_cell.length_a   1.000
_cell.length_b   1.000
_cell.length_c   1.000
_cell.angle_alpha   90.00
_cell.angle_beta   90.00
_cell.angle_gamma   90.00
#
_symmetry.space_group_name_H-M   'P 1'
#
loop_
_entity.id
_entity.type
_entity.pdbx_description
1 polymer ?
#
loop_
_entity_poly.entity_id
_entity_poly.type
_entity_poly.pdbx_seq_one_letter_code
_entity_poly.pdbx_strand_id
1 'polypeptide(L)'
;MDAYEEAGGKVRRDLFGEEGDTLADDGLLTRLAEKKLQEIADSLRPEGWSWVLAMVEFDPSLHQSCYRVHPQLREVTGEAKEERDRLAERLKTLLDSPEGTEPENHDLSRAEWEEVEAIETRMDDIDKAHTDFTDEDKGKGGVVVHLDHRGKAKIVRGLVRRADDKTKVKKAEKPSVPTVFTSAAWRSSPKPSPAMWRRTRLRPTSFSPPSSPEAPSATGRFRAPSWRSAASIPRTGRSCR
;
A
#
# COMPACT_ATOMS: atom_id res chain seq x y z
N MET A 1 -28.23 -1.66 14.07
CA MET A 1 -28.76 -0.60 14.94
C MET A 1 -29.26 -1.18 16.24
N ASP A 2 -29.87 -2.36 16.21
CA ASP A 2 -30.46 -3.07 17.36
C ASP A 2 -29.56 -3.13 18.60
N ALA A 3 -28.29 -3.53 18.45
CA ALA A 3 -27.34 -3.60 19.58
C ALA A 3 -27.06 -2.24 20.27
N TYR A 4 -27.24 -1.12 19.55
CA TYR A 4 -27.09 0.22 20.11
C TYR A 4 -28.35 0.66 20.85
N GLU A 5 -29.53 0.36 20.30
CA GLU A 5 -30.82 0.65 20.94
C GLU A 5 -31.03 -0.20 22.20
N GLU A 6 -30.65 -1.49 22.17
CA GLU A 6 -30.70 -2.40 23.32
C GLU A 6 -29.79 -1.92 24.47
N ALA A 7 -28.66 -1.30 24.15
CA ALA A 7 -27.78 -0.70 25.13
C ALA A 7 -28.28 0.66 25.66
N GLY A 8 -29.49 1.09 25.27
CA GLY A 8 -30.12 2.34 25.70
C GLY A 8 -29.70 3.57 24.89
N GLY A 9 -29.07 3.36 23.73
CA GLY A 9 -28.61 4.43 22.85
C GLY A 9 -29.76 5.23 22.27
N LYS A 10 -29.66 6.56 22.34
CA LYS A 10 -30.65 7.47 21.77
C LYS A 10 -30.36 7.68 20.29
N VAL A 11 -31.32 7.35 19.45
CA VAL A 11 -31.28 7.60 18.01
C VAL A 11 -32.10 8.86 17.70
N ARG A 12 -31.48 9.83 17.04
CA ARG A 12 -32.14 11.05 16.57
C ARG A 12 -32.48 10.86 15.09
N ARG A 13 -33.76 10.74 14.78
CA ARG A 13 -34.25 10.73 13.40
C ARG A 13 -34.43 12.16 12.90
N ASP A 14 -33.84 12.49 11.77
CA ASP A 14 -34.21 13.72 11.07
C ASP A 14 -35.57 13.51 10.39
N LEU A 15 -36.51 14.43 10.62
CA LEU A 15 -37.87 14.35 10.08
C LEU A 15 -37.95 14.86 8.64
N PHE A 16 -36.94 15.57 8.16
CA PHE A 16 -36.93 16.22 6.85
C PHE A 16 -35.76 15.82 5.95
N GLY A 17 -34.77 15.12 6.50
CA GLY A 17 -33.62 14.62 5.74
C GLY A 17 -33.91 13.28 5.06
N GLU A 18 -33.50 13.15 3.80
CA GLU A 18 -33.40 11.83 3.15
C GLU A 18 -32.17 11.03 3.65
N GLU A 19 -31.20 11.71 4.28
CA GLU A 19 -29.96 11.14 4.84
C GLU A 19 -30.11 10.78 6.34
N GLY A 20 -30.82 9.69 6.61
CA GLY A 20 -30.55 8.78 7.75
C GLY A 20 -30.72 9.27 9.20
N ASP A 21 -30.82 8.28 10.09
CA ASP A 21 -30.88 8.47 11.55
C ASP A 21 -29.48 8.78 12.11
N THR A 22 -29.35 9.80 12.96
CA THR A 22 -28.09 10.16 13.64
C THR A 22 -28.04 9.56 15.05
N LEU A 23 -26.91 8.94 15.40
CA LEU A 23 -26.68 8.41 16.76
C LEU A 23 -26.27 9.55 17.70
N ALA A 24 -26.91 9.65 18.88
CA ALA A 24 -26.70 10.78 19.79
C ALA A 24 -25.57 10.56 20.80
N ASP A 25 -25.24 9.31 21.14
CA ASP A 25 -24.21 8.94 22.11
C ASP A 25 -23.05 8.21 21.40
N ASP A 26 -21.98 8.97 21.15
CA ASP A 26 -20.73 8.49 20.55
C ASP A 26 -19.90 7.63 21.51
N GLY A 27 -19.97 7.91 22.82
CA GLY A 27 -19.26 7.15 23.84
C GLY A 27 -19.79 5.72 23.97
N LEU A 28 -21.12 5.56 23.88
CA LEU A 28 -21.75 4.24 23.82
C LEU A 28 -21.37 3.47 22.56
N LEU A 29 -21.33 4.15 21.41
CA LEU A 29 -20.92 3.55 20.14
C LEU A 29 -19.49 3.02 20.22
N THR A 30 -18.56 3.84 20.72
CA THR A 30 -17.15 3.48 20.90
C THR A 30 -17.01 2.26 21.81
N ARG A 31 -17.71 2.22 22.95
CA ARG A 31 -17.67 1.07 23.86
C ARG A 31 -18.22 -0.21 23.24
N LEU A 32 -19.29 -0.14 22.46
CA LEU A 32 -19.85 -1.30 21.77
C LEU A 32 -18.91 -1.79 20.66
N ALA A 33 -18.26 -0.86 19.96
CA ALA A 33 -17.23 -1.17 18.98
C ALA A 33 -16.03 -1.86 19.63
N GLU A 34 -15.50 -1.31 20.72
CA GLU A 34 -14.41 -1.89 21.50
C GLU A 34 -14.74 -3.31 21.97
N LYS A 35 -15.94 -3.54 22.53
CA LYS A 35 -16.37 -4.88 22.96
C LYS A 35 -16.36 -5.88 21.80
N LYS A 36 -16.94 -5.52 20.66
CA LYS A 36 -16.96 -6.40 19.47
C LYS A 36 -15.56 -6.69 18.96
N LEU A 37 -14.69 -5.68 18.92
CA LEU A 37 -13.29 -5.86 18.53
C LEU A 37 -12.53 -6.73 19.53
N GLN A 38 -12.84 -6.62 20.82
CA GLN A 38 -12.25 -7.42 21.88
C GLN A 38 -12.65 -8.89 21.76
N GLU A 39 -13.92 -9.19 21.46
CA GLU A 39 -14.38 -10.56 21.18
C GLU A 39 -13.61 -11.19 20.00
N ILE A 40 -13.42 -10.41 18.92
CA ILE A 40 -12.61 -10.85 17.79
C ILE A 40 -11.16 -11.05 18.22
N ALA A 41 -10.57 -10.13 18.97
CA ALA A 41 -9.20 -10.27 19.49
C ALA A 41 -9.04 -11.52 20.37
N ASP A 42 -10.03 -11.83 21.21
CA ASP A 42 -10.00 -12.97 22.11
C ASP A 42 -10.07 -14.30 21.34
N SER A 43 -10.82 -14.34 20.23
CA SER A 43 -10.84 -15.49 19.33
C SER A 43 -9.49 -15.76 18.63
N LEU A 44 -8.61 -14.76 18.56
CA LEU A 44 -7.29 -14.86 17.91
C LEU A 44 -6.17 -15.25 18.89
N ARG A 45 -6.38 -15.11 20.20
CA ARG A 45 -5.42 -15.55 21.23
C ARG A 45 -5.00 -17.03 21.12
N PRO A 46 -5.90 -18.00 20.86
CA PRO A 46 -5.49 -19.40 20.72
C PRO A 46 -4.60 -19.67 19.48
N GLU A 47 -4.48 -18.74 18.53
CA GLU A 47 -3.59 -18.90 17.37
C GLU A 47 -2.09 -18.86 17.77
N GLY A 48 -1.75 -18.44 19.00
CA GLY A 48 -0.37 -18.47 19.54
C GLY A 48 0.42 -17.17 19.37
N TRP A 49 -0.26 -16.04 19.12
CA TRP A 49 0.39 -14.74 18.98
C TRP A 49 0.91 -14.20 20.31
N SER A 50 2.07 -13.54 20.27
CA SER A 50 2.72 -12.93 21.44
C SER A 50 1.85 -11.89 22.14
N TRP A 51 1.14 -11.09 21.36
CA TRP A 51 0.20 -10.08 21.84
C TRP A 51 -0.92 -9.87 20.83
N VAL A 52 -2.11 -9.55 21.34
CA VAL A 52 -3.27 -9.18 20.53
C VAL A 52 -3.80 -7.86 21.06
N LEU A 53 -4.03 -6.91 20.15
CA LEU A 53 -4.50 -5.57 20.48
C LEU A 53 -5.76 -5.25 19.67
N ALA A 54 -6.81 -4.83 20.37
CA ALA A 54 -8.04 -4.30 19.77
C ALA A 54 -8.07 -2.78 19.93
N MET A 55 -8.26 -2.04 18.85
CA MET A 55 -8.40 -0.58 18.87
C MET A 55 -9.46 -0.14 17.88
N VAL A 56 -10.28 0.85 18.23
CA VAL A 56 -11.27 1.40 17.30
C VAL A 56 -10.57 2.10 16.13
N GLU A 57 -9.60 2.96 16.43
CA GLU A 57 -8.78 3.64 15.45
C GLU A 57 -7.39 3.01 15.35
N PHE A 58 -6.85 2.96 14.12
CA PHE A 58 -5.51 2.44 13.90
C PHE A 58 -4.47 3.51 14.24
N ASP A 59 -3.64 3.26 15.26
CA ASP A 59 -2.54 4.16 15.63
C ASP A 59 -1.41 4.12 14.57
N PRO A 60 -1.12 5.23 13.87
CA PRO A 60 -0.02 5.31 12.91
C PRO A 60 1.36 5.02 13.52
N SER A 61 1.54 5.21 14.83
CA SER A 61 2.80 4.95 15.53
C SER A 61 3.21 3.47 15.45
N LEU A 62 2.25 2.55 15.28
CA LEU A 62 2.50 1.13 15.09
C LEU A 62 3.30 0.83 13.83
N HIS A 63 3.16 1.65 12.77
CA HIS A 63 3.99 1.50 11.58
C HIS A 63 5.47 1.82 11.82
N GLN A 64 5.79 2.66 12.80
CA GLN A 64 7.17 3.05 13.10
C GLN A 64 7.81 2.14 14.16
N SER A 65 7.00 1.70 15.13
CA SER A 65 7.42 0.88 16.27
C SER A 65 7.41 -0.62 15.97
N CYS A 66 6.67 -1.07 14.96
CA CYS A 66 6.60 -2.46 14.53
C CYS A 66 7.11 -2.62 13.10
N TYR A 67 7.62 -3.81 12.77
CA TYR A 67 7.83 -4.23 11.38
C TYR A 67 6.86 -5.36 11.02
N ARG A 68 6.57 -5.52 9.73
CA ARG A 68 5.65 -6.54 9.23
C ARG A 68 6.42 -7.79 8.86
N VAL A 69 5.97 -8.92 9.40
CA VAL A 69 6.35 -10.26 8.93
C VAL A 69 5.20 -10.75 8.05
N HIS A 70 5.56 -11.35 6.92
CA HIS A 70 4.60 -11.94 5.99
C HIS A 70 4.56 -13.45 6.21
N PRO A 71 3.38 -14.07 6.10
CA PRO A 71 3.27 -15.52 6.15
C PRO A 71 4.11 -16.13 5.02
N GLN A 72 4.69 -17.28 5.29
CA GLN A 72 5.54 -17.98 4.33
C GLN A 72 4.71 -19.10 3.70
N LEU A 73 4.87 -19.28 2.39
CA LEU A 73 4.33 -20.44 1.70
C LEU A 73 5.03 -21.69 2.26
N ARG A 74 4.29 -22.52 3.00
CA ARG A 74 4.77 -23.83 3.40
C ARG A 74 4.81 -24.72 2.16
N GLU A 75 5.73 -25.69 2.14
CA GLU A 75 5.75 -26.70 1.09
C GLU A 75 4.38 -27.38 0.98
N VAL A 76 3.73 -27.17 -0.18
CA VAL A 76 2.55 -27.91 -0.57
C VAL A 76 2.97 -29.36 -0.76
N THR A 77 2.40 -30.28 0.02
CA THR A 77 2.72 -31.70 -0.02
C THR A 77 1.47 -32.53 -0.28
N GLY A 78 1.64 -33.73 -0.85
CA GLY A 78 0.53 -34.64 -1.17
C GLY A 78 -0.32 -34.20 -2.36
N GLU A 79 -1.62 -34.49 -2.29
CA GLU A 79 -2.59 -34.28 -3.38
C GLU A 79 -2.65 -32.83 -3.87
N ALA A 80 -2.52 -31.85 -2.96
CA ALA A 80 -2.53 -30.44 -3.31
C ALA A 80 -1.34 -30.03 -4.20
N LYS A 81 -0.19 -30.71 -4.06
CA LYS A 81 0.98 -30.47 -4.89
C LYS A 81 0.76 -31.03 -6.29
N GLU A 82 0.24 -32.25 -6.37
CA GLU A 82 -0.08 -32.90 -7.64
C GLU A 82 -1.14 -32.12 -8.42
N GLU A 83 -2.16 -31.59 -7.74
CA GLU A 83 -3.16 -30.71 -8.34
C GLU A 83 -2.51 -29.43 -8.89
N ARG A 84 -1.68 -28.75 -8.08
CA ARG A 84 -0.95 -27.54 -8.50
C ARG A 84 -0.03 -27.81 -9.69
N ASP A 85 0.71 -28.91 -9.67
CA ASP A 85 1.64 -29.28 -10.75
C ASP A 85 0.88 -29.60 -12.04
N ARG A 86 -0.25 -30.33 -11.95
CA ARG A 86 -1.16 -30.58 -13.08
C ARG A 86 -1.74 -29.29 -13.66
N LEU A 87 -2.17 -28.37 -12.80
CA LEU A 87 -2.68 -27.05 -13.20
C LEU A 87 -1.58 -26.22 -13.89
N ALA A 88 -0.35 -26.26 -13.38
CA ALA A 88 0.79 -25.58 -13.99
C ALA A 88 1.16 -26.17 -15.36
N GLU A 89 1.08 -27.48 -15.54
CA GLU A 89 1.26 -28.12 -16.87
C GLU A 89 0.15 -27.73 -17.85
N ARG A 90 -1.10 -27.68 -17.38
CA ARG A 90 -2.22 -27.22 -18.20
C ARG A 90 -2.05 -25.76 -18.63
N LEU A 91 -1.66 -24.89 -17.70
CA LEU A 91 -1.36 -23.49 -17.98
C LEU A 91 -0.25 -23.34 -19.03
N LYS A 92 0.86 -24.08 -18.87
CA LYS A 92 1.94 -24.12 -19.86
C LYS A 92 1.45 -24.58 -21.23
N THR A 93 0.63 -25.61 -21.28
CA THR A 93 0.08 -26.12 -22.56
C THR A 93 -0.80 -25.08 -23.26
N LEU A 94 -1.58 -24.31 -22.50
CA LEU A 94 -2.41 -23.23 -23.04
C LEU A 94 -1.53 -22.09 -23.58
N LEU A 95 -0.51 -21.67 -22.82
CA LEU A 95 0.38 -20.57 -23.18
C LEU A 95 1.39 -20.91 -24.29
N ASP A 96 1.83 -22.17 -24.36
CA ASP A 96 2.71 -22.68 -25.42
C ASP A 96 1.93 -23.19 -26.64
N SER A 97 0.59 -23.03 -26.65
CA SER A 97 -0.24 -23.45 -27.78
C SER A 97 0.19 -22.70 -29.05
N PRO A 98 0.68 -23.40 -30.09
CA PRO A 98 1.27 -22.80 -31.28
C PRO A 98 0.22 -22.28 -32.28
N GLU A 99 -1.01 -21.99 -31.85
CA GLU A 99 -2.12 -21.58 -32.72
C GLU A 99 -1.99 -20.14 -33.26
N GLY A 100 -0.79 -19.54 -33.16
CA GLY A 100 -0.33 -18.41 -33.95
C GLY A 100 1.04 -18.70 -34.54
N THR A 101 1.16 -18.70 -35.88
CA THR A 101 2.40 -18.95 -36.64
C THR A 101 3.54 -17.97 -36.32
N GLU A 102 3.33 -16.97 -35.46
CA GLU A 102 4.32 -15.99 -35.03
C GLU A 102 4.23 -15.74 -33.50
N PRO A 103 5.38 -15.61 -32.80
CA PRO A 103 5.43 -15.37 -31.35
C PRO A 103 4.80 -14.04 -30.90
N GLU A 104 4.43 -13.18 -31.85
CA GLU A 104 3.77 -11.88 -31.62
C GLU A 104 2.23 -11.94 -31.74
N ASN A 105 1.66 -13.08 -32.16
CA ASN A 105 0.22 -13.29 -32.34
C ASN A 105 -0.32 -14.46 -31.48
N HIS A 106 0.16 -14.60 -30.25
CA HIS A 106 -0.48 -15.49 -29.28
C HIS A 106 -1.76 -14.83 -28.75
N ASP A 107 -2.80 -14.80 -29.59
CA ASP A 107 -4.13 -14.33 -29.22
C ASP A 107 -4.94 -15.53 -28.74
N LEU A 108 -4.81 -15.83 -27.44
CA LEU A 108 -5.68 -16.81 -26.78
C LEU A 108 -7.13 -16.40 -27.03
N SER A 109 -7.97 -17.36 -27.39
CA SER A 109 -9.41 -17.13 -27.47
C SER A 109 -9.94 -16.69 -26.11
N ARG A 110 -11.10 -16.03 -26.10
CA ARG A 110 -11.76 -15.63 -24.85
C ARG A 110 -11.96 -16.81 -23.88
N ALA A 111 -12.27 -18.00 -24.42
CA ALA A 111 -12.46 -19.20 -23.59
C ALA A 111 -11.15 -19.68 -22.96
N GLU A 112 -10.03 -19.56 -23.67
CA GLU A 112 -8.71 -19.91 -23.14
C GLU A 112 -8.23 -18.90 -22.10
N TRP A 113 -8.50 -17.60 -22.29
CA TRP A 113 -8.26 -16.59 -21.25
C TRP A 113 -9.07 -16.88 -19.97
N GLU A 114 -10.35 -17.22 -20.10
CA GLU A 114 -11.18 -17.59 -18.96
C GLU A 114 -10.66 -18.87 -18.26
N GLU A 115 -10.12 -19.83 -19.01
CA GLU A 115 -9.47 -21.02 -18.45
C GLU A 115 -8.16 -20.68 -17.71
N VAL A 116 -7.32 -19.81 -18.28
CA VAL A 116 -6.08 -19.31 -17.65
C VAL A 116 -6.40 -18.63 -16.33
N GLU A 117 -7.34 -17.69 -16.30
CA GLU A 117 -7.74 -17.00 -15.07
C GLU A 117 -8.26 -17.98 -14.01
N ALA A 118 -9.05 -18.99 -14.42
CA ALA A 118 -9.55 -20.01 -13.51
C ALA A 118 -8.43 -20.88 -12.92
N ILE A 119 -7.45 -21.27 -13.75
CA ILE A 119 -6.28 -22.04 -13.31
C ILE A 119 -5.43 -21.22 -12.35
N GLU A 120 -5.11 -19.98 -12.69
CA GLU A 120 -4.32 -19.08 -11.84
C GLU A 120 -5.02 -18.83 -10.50
N THR A 121 -6.33 -18.57 -10.52
CA THR A 121 -7.13 -18.41 -9.30
C THR A 121 -7.08 -19.67 -8.44
N ARG A 122 -7.21 -20.85 -9.05
CA ARG A 122 -7.17 -22.12 -8.32
C ARG A 122 -5.78 -22.37 -7.72
N MET A 123 -4.71 -22.09 -8.45
CA MET A 123 -3.34 -22.19 -7.95
C MET A 123 -3.09 -21.21 -6.79
N ASP A 124 -3.56 -19.97 -6.90
CA ASP A 124 -3.47 -18.96 -5.85
C ASP A 124 -4.28 -19.37 -4.60
N ASP A 125 -5.44 -20.01 -4.77
CA ASP A 125 -6.21 -20.56 -3.64
C ASP A 125 -5.47 -21.70 -2.93
N ILE A 126 -4.78 -22.59 -3.67
CA ILE A 126 -3.92 -23.62 -3.09
C ILE A 126 -2.76 -22.97 -2.34
N ASP A 127 -2.05 -22.03 -2.97
CA ASP A 127 -0.90 -21.37 -2.36
C ASP A 127 -1.33 -20.58 -1.10
N LYS A 128 -2.48 -19.90 -1.11
CA LYS A 128 -3.06 -19.24 0.08
C LYS A 128 -3.40 -20.21 1.19
N ALA A 129 -3.96 -21.38 0.86
CA ALA A 129 -4.30 -22.40 1.85
C ALA A 129 -3.05 -22.97 2.55
N HIS A 130 -1.89 -22.91 1.88
CA HIS A 130 -0.60 -23.34 2.43
C HIS A 130 0.28 -22.19 2.93
N THR A 131 -0.19 -20.95 2.88
CA THR A 131 0.54 -19.77 3.34
C THR A 131 0.22 -19.50 4.82
N ASP A 132 1.15 -19.86 5.70
CA ASP A 132 1.00 -19.77 7.15
C ASP A 132 2.14 -18.97 7.81
N PHE A 133 1.89 -18.45 9.00
CA PHE A 133 2.95 -17.93 9.86
C PHE A 133 3.67 -19.06 10.59
N THR A 134 4.99 -18.97 10.69
CA THR A 134 5.77 -19.91 11.51
C THR A 134 5.47 -19.68 12.99
N ASP A 135 5.64 -20.72 13.83
CA ASP A 135 5.42 -20.59 15.27
C ASP A 135 6.40 -19.58 15.92
N GLU A 136 7.61 -19.44 15.35
CA GLU A 136 8.56 -18.40 15.76
C GLU A 136 8.05 -16.99 15.47
N ASP A 137 7.45 -16.79 14.30
CA ASP A 137 6.88 -15.50 13.90
C ASP A 137 5.65 -15.17 14.74
N LYS A 138 4.83 -16.17 15.08
CA LYS A 138 3.68 -15.98 16.00
C LYS A 138 4.14 -15.65 17.41
N GLY A 139 5.20 -16.29 17.91
CA GLY A 139 5.75 -16.04 19.24
C GLY A 139 6.38 -14.64 19.43
N LYS A 140 6.81 -13.99 18.34
CA LYS A 140 7.38 -12.62 18.36
C LYS A 140 6.39 -11.57 17.85
N GLY A 141 5.53 -11.97 16.92
CA GLY A 141 4.55 -11.13 16.26
C GLY A 141 3.30 -10.97 17.10
N GLY A 142 2.55 -9.92 16.79
CA GLY A 142 1.23 -9.70 17.31
C GLY A 142 0.22 -9.41 16.22
N VAL A 143 -1.02 -9.32 16.66
CA VAL A 143 -2.18 -9.04 15.81
C VAL A 143 -2.87 -7.78 16.31
N VAL A 144 -3.20 -6.90 15.37
CA VAL A 144 -4.00 -5.72 15.64
C VAL A 144 -5.32 -5.87 14.93
N VAL A 145 -6.42 -5.77 15.69
CA VAL A 145 -7.77 -5.70 15.15
C VAL A 145 -8.22 -4.24 15.24
N HIS A 146 -8.54 -3.64 14.10
CA HIS A 146 -9.01 -2.26 14.03
C HIS A 146 -10.21 -2.09 13.11
N LEU A 147 -10.93 -0.98 13.21
CA LEU A 147 -11.97 -0.65 12.25
C LEU A 147 -11.38 0.06 11.03
N ASP A 148 -11.87 -0.32 9.86
CA ASP A 148 -11.59 0.41 8.63
C ASP A 148 -12.52 1.63 8.50
N HIS A 149 -12.21 2.55 7.58
CA HIS A 149 -13.03 3.73 7.27
C HIS A 149 -14.48 3.41 6.89
N ARG A 150 -14.76 2.15 6.52
CA ARG A 150 -16.12 1.64 6.23
C ARG A 150 -16.82 1.00 7.44
N GLY A 151 -16.23 1.07 8.63
CA GLY A 151 -16.78 0.46 9.84
C GLY A 151 -16.70 -1.07 9.88
N LYS A 152 -15.85 -1.69 9.05
CA LYS A 152 -15.60 -3.14 9.07
C LYS A 152 -14.37 -3.46 9.90
N ALA A 153 -14.45 -4.51 10.73
CA ALA A 153 -13.29 -4.98 11.48
C ALA A 153 -12.24 -5.56 10.52
N LYS A 154 -11.00 -5.09 10.64
CA LYS A 154 -9.84 -5.49 9.86
C LYS A 154 -8.79 -6.06 10.80
N ILE A 155 -8.29 -7.24 10.46
CA ILE A 155 -7.28 -7.96 11.24
C ILE A 155 -5.95 -7.82 10.52
N VAL A 156 -4.96 -7.21 11.20
CA VAL A 156 -3.59 -7.07 10.72
C VAL A 156 -2.70 -8.01 11.53
N ARG A 157 -2.29 -9.13 10.93
CA ARG A 157 -1.40 -10.13 11.53
C ARG A 157 0.07 -9.84 11.20
N GLY A 158 0.98 -10.41 11.99
CA GLY A 158 2.42 -10.35 11.71
C GLY A 158 3.11 -9.05 12.09
N LEU A 159 2.63 -8.33 13.11
CA LEU A 159 3.27 -7.10 13.59
C LEU A 159 4.29 -7.43 14.69
N VAL A 160 5.58 -7.36 14.40
CA VAL A 160 6.63 -7.58 15.40
C VAL A 160 7.12 -6.24 15.93
N ARG A 161 7.03 -6.03 17.24
CA ARG A 161 7.54 -4.82 17.89
C ARG A 161 9.06 -4.81 17.84
N ARG A 162 9.65 -3.68 17.45
CA ARG A 162 11.11 -3.51 17.38
C ARG A 162 11.79 -3.65 18.74
N ALA A 163 11.08 -3.31 19.82
CA ALA A 163 11.57 -3.48 21.19
C ALA A 163 11.69 -4.96 21.61
N ASP A 164 10.88 -5.84 21.03
CA ASP A 164 10.81 -7.26 21.39
C ASP A 164 11.71 -8.15 20.52
N ASP A 165 12.31 -7.58 19.46
CA ASP A 165 13.34 -8.20 18.63
C ASP A 165 14.69 -8.26 19.38
N LYS A 166 14.74 -9.08 20.44
CA LYS A 166 15.97 -9.35 21.22
C LYS A 166 17.08 -10.00 20.38
N THR A 167 16.77 -10.47 19.18
CA THR A 167 17.72 -11.09 18.25
C THR A 167 18.67 -10.08 17.60
N LYS A 168 18.35 -8.78 17.56
CA LYS A 168 19.27 -7.77 16.99
C LYS A 168 20.23 -7.11 17.97
N VAL A 169 20.06 -7.30 19.28
CA VAL A 169 20.96 -6.70 20.29
C VAL A 169 22.33 -7.42 20.35
N LYS A 170 22.47 -8.61 19.76
CA LYS A 170 23.75 -9.34 19.70
C LYS A 170 24.58 -9.14 18.43
N LYS A 171 24.19 -8.24 17.51
CA LYS A 171 25.00 -7.93 16.31
C LYS A 171 25.15 -6.42 16.10
N ALA A 172 25.59 -5.73 17.16
CA ALA A 172 26.26 -4.45 17.05
C ALA A 172 27.68 -4.60 17.62
N GLU A 173 28.41 -5.61 17.15
CA GLU A 173 29.86 -5.58 17.20
C GLU A 173 30.30 -4.49 16.23
N LYS A 174 30.71 -3.36 16.83
CA LYS A 174 31.23 -2.18 16.15
C LYS A 174 32.28 -2.65 15.14
N PRO A 175 32.20 -2.32 13.83
CA PRO A 175 33.35 -2.52 12.97
C PRO A 175 34.47 -1.60 13.49
N SER A 176 35.47 -2.22 14.13
CA SER A 176 36.75 -1.61 14.41
C SER A 176 37.39 -1.26 13.08
N VAL A 177 37.32 0.01 12.69
CA VAL A 177 38.21 0.55 11.67
C VAL A 177 39.63 0.49 12.25
N PRO A 178 40.58 -0.26 11.65
CA PRO A 178 41.96 -0.19 12.09
C PRO A 178 42.54 1.18 11.71
N THR A 179 42.87 1.96 12.73
CA THR A 179 43.79 3.09 12.63
C THR A 179 45.14 2.58 12.14
N VAL A 180 45.43 2.79 10.86
CA VAL A 180 46.81 2.88 10.35
C VAL A 180 47.08 4.32 9.97
N PHE A 181 47.52 5.07 10.97
CA PHE A 181 48.30 6.28 10.76
C PHE A 181 49.76 5.83 10.67
N THR A 182 50.30 5.78 9.45
CA THR A 182 51.75 5.78 9.24
C THR A 182 52.11 6.97 8.36
N SER A 183 53.06 7.71 8.89
CA SER A 183 53.40 9.09 8.62
C SER A 183 54.32 9.31 7.41
N ALA A 184 54.28 10.56 6.95
CA ALA A 184 55.39 11.32 6.36
C ALA A 184 55.71 11.12 4.86
N ALA A 185 55.17 12.04 4.04
CA ALA A 185 55.97 12.90 3.15
C ALA A 185 55.09 13.98 2.49
N TRP A 186 54.93 15.13 3.13
CA TRP A 186 54.69 16.38 2.40
C TRP A 186 55.40 17.51 3.11
N ARG A 187 56.52 17.94 2.53
CA ARG A 187 57.24 19.14 2.95
C ARG A 187 57.02 20.21 1.90
N SER A 188 56.54 21.35 2.37
CA SER A 188 56.73 22.71 1.83
C SER A 188 56.08 23.08 0.49
N SER A 189 54.99 23.84 0.60
CA SER A 189 54.67 24.88 -0.39
C SER A 189 54.43 26.21 0.35
N PRO A 190 55.15 27.29 0.00
CA PRO A 190 55.08 28.56 0.73
C PRO A 190 53.89 29.41 0.26
N LYS A 191 53.26 30.10 1.21
CA LYS A 191 52.23 31.12 0.96
C LYS A 191 52.88 32.44 0.53
N PRO A 192 52.29 33.20 -0.41
CA PRO A 192 52.48 34.64 -0.44
C PRO A 192 51.21 35.42 -0.07
N SER A 193 51.42 36.53 0.64
CA SER A 193 50.47 37.61 0.96
C SER A 193 50.89 38.89 0.19
N PRO A 194 50.27 40.08 0.39
CA PRO A 194 49.18 40.63 -0.41
C PRO A 194 49.57 41.94 -1.16
N ALA A 195 48.62 42.48 -1.93
CA ALA A 195 48.56 43.85 -2.47
C ALA A 195 49.43 44.19 -3.70
N MET A 196 48.73 44.51 -4.81
CA MET A 196 48.84 45.76 -5.59
C MET A 196 48.42 45.50 -7.03
N TRP A 197 47.36 46.19 -7.49
CA TRP A 197 47.43 46.95 -8.73
C TRP A 197 46.22 47.89 -8.83
N ARG A 198 46.51 49.18 -8.94
CA ARG A 198 45.57 50.23 -9.34
C ARG A 198 45.65 50.39 -10.86
N ARG A 199 44.47 50.38 -11.50
CA ARG A 199 43.92 51.39 -12.43
C ARG A 199 44.80 51.92 -13.58
N THR A 200 44.34 51.70 -14.81
CA THR A 200 44.31 52.76 -15.84
C THR A 200 43.08 52.63 -16.73
N ARG A 201 42.41 53.77 -16.94
CA ARG A 201 41.23 53.97 -17.79
C ARG A 201 41.70 54.30 -19.21
N LEU A 202 40.96 53.89 -20.22
CA LEU A 202 40.62 54.75 -21.36
C LEU A 202 39.14 54.56 -21.72
N ARG A 203 38.59 55.61 -22.32
CA ARG A 203 37.19 56.11 -22.24
C ARG A 203 36.53 56.00 -23.64
N PRO A 204 35.38 56.62 -23.95
CA PRO A 204 34.19 55.93 -24.47
C PRO A 204 33.81 56.34 -25.91
N THR A 205 32.90 55.61 -26.55
CA THR A 205 31.94 56.22 -27.50
C THR A 205 30.55 55.63 -27.31
N SER A 206 29.60 56.54 -27.39
CA SER A 206 28.16 56.46 -27.16
C SER A 206 27.44 55.53 -28.14
N PHE A 207 26.45 54.79 -27.65
CA PHE A 207 25.27 54.52 -28.46
C PHE A 207 24.02 54.37 -27.56
N SER A 208 23.07 55.28 -27.77
CA SER A 208 21.80 55.40 -27.05
C SER A 208 20.80 54.30 -27.45
N PRO A 209 19.84 53.96 -26.58
CA PRO A 209 18.76 53.02 -26.89
C PRO A 209 17.54 53.76 -27.45
N PRO A 210 16.72 53.12 -28.31
CA PRO A 210 15.34 53.52 -28.48
C PRO A 210 14.35 52.55 -27.80
N SER A 211 13.52 53.17 -26.95
CA SER A 211 12.13 52.94 -26.59
C SER A 211 11.36 51.72 -27.12
N SER A 212 10.64 51.08 -26.19
CA SER A 212 9.44 50.22 -26.35
C SER A 212 8.38 50.84 -27.29
N PRO A 213 7.48 50.05 -27.90
CA PRO A 213 6.33 49.40 -27.22
C PRO A 213 6.14 47.95 -27.75
N GLU A 214 5.22 47.07 -27.37
CA GLU A 214 3.93 47.11 -26.67
C GLU A 214 3.57 45.63 -26.35
N ALA A 215 2.86 45.39 -25.26
CA ALA A 215 2.20 44.11 -25.00
C ALA A 215 0.96 43.96 -25.90
N PRO A 216 0.48 42.72 -26.12
CA PRO A 216 -0.89 42.50 -25.66
C PRO A 216 -1.03 41.31 -24.70
N SER A 217 -1.92 41.56 -23.74
CA SER A 217 -2.51 40.66 -22.77
C SER A 217 -3.22 39.47 -23.41
N ALA A 218 -3.03 38.28 -22.82
CA ALA A 218 -3.91 37.14 -23.05
C ALA A 218 -4.35 36.57 -21.69
N THR A 219 -5.40 37.19 -21.16
CA THR A 219 -6.26 36.65 -20.11
C THR A 219 -7.04 35.48 -20.72
N GLY A 220 -6.57 34.25 -20.50
CA GLY A 220 -7.18 33.03 -21.05
C GLY A 220 -7.65 32.08 -19.97
N ARG A 221 -8.86 32.30 -19.48
CA ARG A 221 -9.64 31.45 -18.57
C ARG A 221 -9.69 30.01 -19.10
N PHE A 222 -8.96 29.08 -18.47
CA PHE A 222 -9.11 27.64 -18.71
C PHE A 222 -10.50 27.20 -18.25
N ARG A 223 -11.35 26.88 -19.22
CA ARG A 223 -12.70 26.34 -19.03
C ARG A 223 -12.62 24.84 -19.28
N ALA A 224 -13.02 24.05 -18.29
CA ALA A 224 -13.05 22.59 -18.33
C ALA A 224 -13.88 22.06 -19.52
N PRO A 225 -13.53 20.91 -20.13
CA PRO A 225 -14.37 20.28 -21.13
C PRO A 225 -15.63 19.72 -20.48
N SER A 226 -16.78 20.29 -20.84
CA SER A 226 -18.10 19.73 -20.57
C SER A 226 -18.30 18.46 -21.39
N TRP A 227 -18.49 17.33 -20.74
CA TRP A 227 -19.08 16.15 -21.38
C TRP A 227 -20.58 16.37 -21.46
N ARG A 228 -21.09 16.65 -22.67
CA ARG A 228 -22.53 16.58 -22.96
C ARG A 228 -22.82 15.36 -23.81
N SER A 229 -23.68 14.54 -23.24
CA SER A 229 -24.61 13.57 -23.81
C SER A 229 -24.99 13.77 -25.27
N ALA A 230 -24.85 12.69 -26.03
CA ALA A 230 -25.78 12.13 -27.03
C ALA A 230 -25.15 10.77 -27.45
N ALA A 231 -25.85 9.66 -27.68
CA ALA A 231 -27.20 9.48 -28.15
C ALA A 231 -27.74 8.10 -27.76
N SER A 232 -29.05 8.06 -27.61
CA SER A 232 -29.93 6.90 -27.48
C SER A 232 -29.75 5.88 -28.59
N ILE A 233 -29.78 4.59 -28.24
CA ILE A 233 -29.96 3.47 -29.18
C ILE A 233 -31.34 2.83 -28.91
N PRO A 234 -32.14 2.53 -29.95
CA PRO A 234 -33.54 2.15 -29.82
C PRO A 234 -33.76 0.71 -29.34
N ARG A 235 -34.83 0.56 -28.56
CA ARG A 235 -35.40 -0.68 -28.03
C ARG A 235 -36.18 -1.39 -29.14
N THR A 236 -35.74 -2.58 -29.56
CA THR A 236 -36.50 -3.49 -30.43
C THR A 236 -36.69 -4.84 -29.75
N GLY A 237 -37.86 -5.45 -29.96
CA GLY A 237 -38.28 -6.76 -29.43
C GLY A 237 -39.48 -6.62 -28.51
N ARG A 238 -40.72 -6.42 -28.99
CA ARG A 238 -41.58 -7.33 -29.77
C ARG A 238 -42.00 -8.57 -28.98
N SER A 239 -43.29 -8.59 -28.64
CA SER A 239 -44.09 -9.68 -28.11
C SER A 239 -44.11 -10.91 -29.03
N CYS A 240 -44.19 -12.09 -28.44
CA CYS A 240 -45.11 -13.21 -28.76
C CYS A 240 -44.62 -14.48 -28.03
N ARG A 241 -45.29 -14.93 -26.97
CA ARG A 241 -46.33 -15.98 -27.00
C ARG A 241 -46.96 -16.12 -25.61
#